data_AF-A0A915LVZ5-F1
#
_entry.id   AF-A0A915LVZ5-F1
#
_cell.length_a   1.000
_cell.length_b   1.000
_cell.length_c   1.000
_cell.angle_alpha   90.00
_cell.angle_beta   90.00
_cell.angle_gamma   90.00
#
_symmetry.space_group_name_H-M   'P 1'
#
loop_
_entity.id
_entity.type
_entity.pdbx_description
1 polymer ?
#
loop_
_entity_poly.entity_id
_entity_poly.type
_entity_poly.pdbx_seq_one_letter_code
_entity_poly.pdbx_strand_id
1 'polypeptide(L)'
;MGVEGLVYSSGHRGRQAEGLWLSHEEKEIRPLYRKLRKTLALNPAMGEDFLILSYQQFGHYAPHFDHLEPMPVEYDDGWFAYFGNRLATALLIVKTAKGSFTTFPNLNLTVGPERGT
;
A
#
# COMPACT_ATOMS: atom_id res chain seq x y z
N MET A 1 -6.51 20.14 10.19
CA MET A 1 -7.74 20.01 9.38
C MET A 1 -7.57 18.70 8.64
N GLY A 2 -8.07 17.60 9.23
CA GLY A 2 -7.78 16.23 8.81
C GLY A 2 -9.06 15.55 8.35
N VAL A 3 -9.22 15.47 7.05
CA VAL A 3 -10.20 14.66 6.30
C VAL A 3 -9.35 14.14 5.14
N GLU A 4 -9.14 12.85 4.90
CA GLU A 4 -10.07 11.73 4.78
C GLU A 4 -9.33 10.44 5.15
N GLY A 5 -9.92 9.63 6.03
CA GLY A 5 -9.35 8.32 6.39
C GLY A 5 -10.40 7.35 6.89
N LEU A 6 -11.68 7.61 6.59
CA LEU A 6 -12.78 6.82 7.10
C LEU A 6 -13.45 6.02 5.97
N VAL A 7 -13.34 4.71 6.15
CA VAL A 7 -14.17 3.63 5.60
C VAL A 7 -13.80 3.16 4.19
N TYR A 8 -12.73 2.36 4.09
CA TYR A 8 -12.84 1.16 3.26
C TYR A 8 -13.98 0.32 3.85
N SER A 9 -14.94 -0.06 3.01
CA SER A 9 -16.26 -0.58 3.38
C SER A 9 -16.22 -1.62 4.50
N SER A 10 -17.20 -1.54 5.41
CA SER A 10 -17.47 -2.50 6.49
C SER A 10 -17.74 -3.95 6.02
N GLY A 11 -17.63 -4.23 4.72
CA GLY A 11 -17.80 -5.55 4.10
C GLY A 11 -16.54 -6.17 3.50
N HIS A 12 -15.41 -5.44 3.40
CA HIS A 12 -14.21 -5.97 2.76
C HIS A 12 -13.41 -6.89 3.71
N ARG A 13 -13.89 -8.12 3.89
CA ARG A 13 -13.20 -9.16 4.70
C ARG A 13 -11.81 -9.52 4.17
N GLY A 14 -11.46 -9.07 2.96
CA GLY A 14 -10.16 -9.27 2.37
C GLY A 14 -9.02 -8.53 3.06
N ARG A 15 -9.26 -7.41 3.75
CA ARG A 15 -8.20 -6.68 4.49
C ARG A 15 -8.65 -6.38 5.91
N GLN A 16 -7.85 -6.81 6.88
CA GLN A 16 -8.01 -6.49 8.30
C GLN A 16 -6.73 -5.80 8.79
N ALA A 17 -6.68 -4.49 8.64
CA ALA A 17 -5.57 -3.62 9.02
C ALA A 17 -6.07 -2.20 9.29
N GLU A 18 -5.33 -1.46 10.13
CA GLU A 18 -5.47 -0.02 10.26
C GLU A 18 -4.57 0.66 9.22
N GLY A 19 -5.06 1.72 8.58
CA GLY A 19 -4.37 2.41 7.49
C GLY A 19 -4.25 3.90 7.73
N LEU A 20 -3.11 4.48 7.34
CA LEU A 20 -2.87 5.91 7.30
C LEU A 20 -2.16 6.27 6.01
N TRP A 21 -2.68 7.27 5.29
CA TRP A 21 -2.00 7.87 4.15
C TRP A 21 -1.14 9.05 4.61
N LEU A 22 0.10 9.11 4.14
CA LEU A 22 1.01 10.22 4.38
C LEU A 22 1.61 10.73 3.08
N SER A 23 1.56 12.05 2.90
CA SER A 23 2.15 12.70 1.74
C SER A 23 3.66 12.54 1.69
N HIS A 24 4.22 12.56 0.47
CA HIS A 24 5.68 12.55 0.24
C HIS A 24 6.41 13.71 0.93
N GLU A 25 5.70 14.81 1.21
CA GLU A 25 6.22 16.00 1.87
C GLU A 25 6.11 15.99 3.40
N GLU A 26 5.44 14.99 4.00
CA GLU A 26 5.38 14.88 5.45
C GLU A 26 6.79 14.75 6.05
N LYS A 27 7.05 15.43 7.16
CA LYS A 27 8.40 15.56 7.75
C LYS A 27 9.02 14.19 8.03
N GLU A 28 8.20 13.25 8.49
CA GLU A 28 8.53 11.88 8.86
C GLU A 28 8.86 11.01 7.63
N ILE A 29 8.23 11.27 6.49
CA ILE A 29 8.34 10.48 5.25
C ILE A 29 9.43 10.99 4.32
N ARG A 30 9.67 12.31 4.31
CA ARG A 30 10.58 12.97 3.38
C ARG A 30 11.99 12.33 3.30
N PRO A 31 12.64 11.89 4.39
CA PRO A 31 13.94 11.22 4.30
C PRO A 31 13.87 9.89 3.53
N LEU A 32 12.83 9.09 3.77
CA LEU A 32 12.58 7.83 3.07
C LEU A 32 12.31 8.10 1.58
N TYR A 33 11.41 9.04 1.28
CA TYR A 33 11.08 9.40 -0.11
C TYR A 33 12.32 9.83 -0.90
N ARG A 34 13.20 10.66 -0.32
CA ARG A 34 14.47 11.05 -0.94
C ARG A 34 15.41 9.87 -1.20
N LYS A 35 15.42 8.86 -0.33
CA LYS A 35 16.21 7.64 -0.53
C LYS A 35 15.65 6.80 -1.67
N LEU A 36 14.32 6.60 -1.72
CA LEU A 36 13.66 5.84 -2.78
C LEU A 36 13.89 6.48 -4.16
N ARG A 37 13.79 7.81 -4.25
CA ARG A 37 14.09 8.57 -5.49
C ARG A 37 15.48 8.29 -6.08
N LYS A 38 16.45 7.92 -5.24
CA LYS A 38 17.82 7.61 -5.66
C LYS A 38 18.04 6.12 -5.93
N THR A 39 17.17 5.26 -5.43
CA THR A 39 17.36 3.81 -5.41
C THR A 39 16.52 3.11 -6.46
N LEU A 40 15.29 3.58 -6.68
CA LEU A 40 14.37 2.99 -7.63
C LEU A 40 14.69 3.47 -9.05
N ALA A 41 14.59 2.55 -10.02
CA ALA A 41 14.68 2.89 -11.44
C ALA A 41 13.45 3.68 -11.92
N LEU A 42 12.31 3.50 -11.24
CA LEU A 42 11.09 4.26 -11.49
C LEU A 42 11.07 5.55 -10.66
N ASN A 43 10.53 6.63 -11.23
CA ASN A 43 10.34 7.88 -10.52
C ASN A 43 9.20 7.75 -9.50
N PRO A 44 9.48 7.73 -8.17
CA PRO A 44 8.42 7.55 -7.18
C PRO A 44 7.51 8.78 -7.04
N ALA A 45 7.80 9.90 -7.69
CA ALA A 45 6.87 11.03 -7.79
C ALA A 45 5.62 10.73 -8.64
N MET A 46 5.64 9.65 -9.43
CA MET A 46 4.45 9.14 -10.13
C MET A 46 3.62 8.21 -9.25
N GLY A 47 4.14 7.81 -8.08
CA GLY A 47 3.43 6.96 -7.14
C GLY A 47 2.44 7.75 -6.31
N GLU A 48 1.43 7.04 -5.81
CA GLU A 48 0.52 7.54 -4.79
C GLU A 48 1.27 7.93 -3.50
N ASP A 49 0.58 8.63 -2.61
CA ASP A 49 1.07 8.88 -1.25
C ASP A 49 1.36 7.57 -0.51
N PHE A 50 2.14 7.62 0.59
CA PHE A 50 2.49 6.41 1.32
C PHE A 50 1.28 5.89 2.11
N LEU A 51 0.81 4.69 1.77
CA LEU A 51 -0.11 3.94 2.61
C LEU A 51 0.67 3.12 3.65
N ILE A 52 0.56 3.53 4.91
CA ILE A 52 1.08 2.77 6.05
C ILE A 52 -0.01 1.87 6.58
N LEU A 53 0.29 0.57 6.69
CA LEU A 53 -0.63 -0.42 7.23
C LEU A 53 -0.09 -1.02 8.53
N SER A 54 -0.94 -1.08 9.54
CA SER A 54 -0.70 -1.75 10.82
C SER A 54 -1.61 -2.96 10.95
N TYR A 55 -1.01 -4.14 11.08
CA TYR A 55 -1.72 -5.40 11.28
C TYR A 55 -1.65 -5.80 12.75
N GLN A 56 -2.81 -5.83 13.40
CA GLN A 56 -2.94 -6.37 14.77
C GLN A 56 -2.87 -7.90 14.74
N GLN A 57 -2.90 -8.55 15.90
CA GLN A 57 -2.97 -10.00 15.97
C GLN A 57 -4.17 -10.53 15.16
N PHE A 58 -3.93 -11.52 14.30
CA PHE A 58 -4.89 -12.08 13.33
C PHE A 58 -5.31 -11.15 12.18
N GLY A 59 -4.76 -9.93 12.12
CA GLY A 59 -4.87 -9.06 10.96
C GLY A 59 -4.24 -9.72 9.73
N HIS A 60 -4.84 -9.49 8.56
CA HIS A 60 -4.42 -10.13 7.32
C HIS A 60 -4.82 -9.30 6.10
N TYR A 61 -4.24 -9.66 4.95
CA TYR A 61 -4.70 -9.23 3.65
C TYR A 61 -4.78 -10.46 2.75
N ALA A 62 -5.98 -10.81 2.30
CA ALA A 62 -6.22 -11.85 1.31
C ALA A 62 -5.43 -11.53 0.02
N PRO A 63 -4.95 -12.56 -0.71
CA PRO A 63 -4.31 -12.36 -2.00
C PRO A 63 -5.18 -11.53 -2.95
N HIS A 64 -4.57 -10.54 -3.59
CA HIS A 64 -5.23 -9.60 -4.50
C HIS A 64 -4.20 -9.06 -5.49
N PHE A 65 -4.69 -8.29 -6.46
CA PHE A 65 -3.86 -7.49 -7.34
C PHE A 65 -3.85 -6.03 -6.90
N ASP A 66 -2.70 -5.37 -7.04
CA ASP A 66 -2.59 -3.93 -6.75
C ASP A 66 -3.06 -3.07 -7.92
N HIS A 67 -3.10 -3.62 -9.13
CA HIS A 67 -3.64 -2.89 -10.28
C HIS A 67 -5.15 -2.65 -10.07
N LEU A 68 -5.59 -1.50 -10.56
CA LEU A 68 -6.97 -1.08 -10.52
C LEU A 68 -7.71 -1.73 -11.70
N GLU A 69 -8.95 -2.14 -11.43
CA GLU A 69 -9.91 -2.44 -12.47
C GLU A 69 -10.79 -1.20 -12.71
N PRO A 70 -11.19 -0.90 -13.95
CA PRO A 70 -12.14 0.17 -14.22
C PRO A 70 -13.40 -0.02 -13.39
N MET A 71 -13.77 0.99 -12.60
CA MET A 71 -15.01 0.95 -11.83
C MET A 71 -16.19 1.39 -12.71
N PRO A 72 -17.41 0.87 -12.44
CA PRO A 72 -18.62 1.47 -13.00
C PRO A 72 -18.70 2.95 -12.64
N VAL A 73 -19.31 3.77 -13.50
CA VAL A 73 -19.38 5.23 -13.35
C VAL A 73 -19.99 5.63 -12.00
N GLU A 74 -20.89 4.82 -11.46
CA GLU A 74 -21.53 5.05 -10.17
C GLU A 74 -20.58 4.97 -8.96
N TYR A 75 -19.43 4.31 -9.15
CA TYR A 75 -18.40 4.08 -8.12
C TYR A 75 -17.03 4.67 -8.51
N ASP A 76 -16.96 5.37 -9.65
CA ASP A 76 -15.74 6.02 -10.10
C ASP A 76 -15.45 7.25 -9.22
N ASP A 77 -14.41 7.13 -8.42
CA ASP A 77 -13.89 8.20 -7.56
C ASP A 77 -12.88 9.10 -8.29
N GLY A 78 -12.67 8.88 -9.59
CA GLY A 78 -11.72 9.61 -10.43
C GLY A 78 -10.26 9.20 -10.21
N TRP A 79 -9.98 8.26 -9.30
CA TRP A 79 -8.62 7.84 -8.96
C TRP A 79 -7.90 7.24 -10.16
N PHE A 80 -8.60 6.35 -10.89
CA PHE A 80 -8.07 5.73 -12.10
C PHE A 80 -7.79 6.75 -13.21
N ALA A 81 -8.64 7.77 -13.35
CA ALA A 81 -8.45 8.82 -14.34
C ALA A 81 -7.24 9.72 -14.01
N TYR A 82 -6.99 10.00 -12.72
CA TYR A 82 -5.91 10.86 -12.27
C TYR A 82 -4.54 10.15 -12.25
N PHE A 83 -4.48 8.96 -11.67
CA PHE A 83 -3.22 8.21 -11.49
C PHE A 83 -2.96 7.17 -12.58
N GLY A 84 -3.97 6.83 -13.39
CA GLY A 84 -3.91 5.68 -14.27
C GLY A 84 -3.93 4.37 -13.48
N ASN A 85 -3.23 3.36 -14.00
CA ASN A 85 -3.11 2.05 -13.35
C ASN A 85 -1.73 1.83 -12.73
N ARG A 86 -1.64 1.00 -11.70
CA ARG A 86 -0.40 0.71 -10.97
C ARG A 86 0.48 -0.25 -11.77
N LEU A 87 1.69 0.21 -12.12
CA LEU A 87 2.70 -0.60 -12.82
C LEU A 87 3.49 -1.49 -11.86
N ALA A 88 3.78 -1.00 -10.66
CA ALA A 88 4.63 -1.68 -9.68
C ALA A 88 4.30 -1.21 -8.26
N THR A 89 4.61 -2.05 -7.28
CA THR A 89 4.44 -1.76 -5.85
C THR A 89 5.77 -1.87 -5.13
N ALA A 90 6.12 -0.84 -4.35
CA ALA A 90 7.22 -0.90 -3.40
C ALA A 90 6.64 -1.17 -2.00
N LEU A 91 6.82 -2.39 -1.49
CA LEU A 91 6.40 -2.78 -0.14
C LEU A 91 7.60 -2.68 0.81
N LEU A 92 7.45 -1.88 1.87
CA LEU A 92 8.50 -1.65 2.86
C LEU A 92 8.10 -2.22 4.22
N ILE A 93 8.97 -3.01 4.83
CA ILE A 93 8.70 -3.60 6.14
C ILE A 93 9.22 -2.70 7.26
N VAL A 94 8.29 -1.98 7.91
CA VAL A 94 8.61 -1.04 9.00
C VAL A 94 8.88 -1.79 10.32
N LYS A 95 8.07 -2.82 10.61
CA LYS A 95 8.14 -3.64 11.82
C LYS A 95 7.72 -5.07 11.49
N THR A 96 8.42 -6.04 12.06
CA THR A 96 8.14 -7.48 11.86
C THR A 96 7.23 -8.01 12.98
N ALA A 97 6.43 -9.02 12.65
CA ALA A 97 5.65 -9.81 13.61
C ALA A 97 5.86 -11.30 13.32
N LYS A 98 5.67 -12.16 14.34
CA LYS A 98 5.75 -13.60 14.13
C LYS A 98 4.60 -14.03 13.24
N GLY A 99 4.91 -14.73 12.15
CA GLY A 99 3.91 -15.25 11.22
C GLY A 99 3.39 -14.25 10.17
N SER A 100 3.94 -13.03 10.10
CA SER A 100 3.59 -12.10 9.02
C SER A 100 4.40 -12.43 7.78
N PHE A 101 3.77 -12.80 6.67
CA PHE A 101 4.45 -13.09 5.41
C PHE A 101 3.75 -12.39 4.25
N THR A 102 4.52 -12.03 3.23
CA THR A 102 3.96 -11.65 1.93
C THR A 102 3.96 -12.89 1.03
N THR A 103 2.78 -13.37 0.68
CA THR A 103 2.62 -14.56 -0.17
C THR A 103 2.24 -14.16 -1.60
N PHE A 104 2.85 -14.81 -2.59
CA PHE A 104 2.54 -14.71 -4.01
C PHE A 104 2.07 -16.09 -4.49
N PRO A 105 0.78 -16.43 -4.34
CA PRO A 105 0.29 -17.80 -4.54
C PRO A 105 0.53 -18.34 -5.95
N ASN A 106 0.34 -17.49 -6.98
CA ASN A 106 0.53 -17.87 -8.38
C ASN A 106 1.99 -18.19 -8.73
N LEU A 107 2.94 -17.75 -7.88
CA LEU A 107 4.37 -18.05 -8.02
C LEU A 107 4.84 -19.12 -7.03
N ASN A 108 3.95 -19.63 -6.18
CA ASN A 108 4.28 -20.48 -5.04
C ASN A 108 5.44 -19.93 -4.20
N LEU A 109 5.46 -18.60 -4.00
CA LEU A 109 6.52 -17.87 -3.32
C LEU A 109 5.97 -17.24 -2.04
N THR A 110 6.75 -17.30 -0.97
CA THR A 110 6.45 -16.58 0.26
C THR A 110 7.70 -15.87 0.74
N VAL A 111 7.58 -14.58 1.00
CA VAL A 111 8.65 -13.71 1.47
C VAL A 111 8.42 -13.43 2.95
N GLY A 112 9.42 -13.77 3.77
CA GLY A 112 9.44 -13.47 5.19
C GLY A 112 9.62 -11.97 5.46
N PRO A 113 9.17 -11.47 6.62
CA PRO A 113 9.28 -10.06 6.94
C PRO A 113 10.69 -9.79 7.47
N GLU A 114 11.45 -8.94 6.79
CA GLU A 114 12.74 -8.45 7.30
C GLU A 114 12.66 -6.93 7.47
N ARG A 115 12.99 -6.43 8.65
CA ARG A 115 12.85 -4.99 8.91
C ARG A 115 13.79 -4.19 7.99
N GLY A 116 13.22 -3.23 7.26
CA GLY A 116 13.98 -2.31 6.41
C GLY A 116 14.28 -2.83 5.00
N THR A 117 13.75 -3.99 4.62
CA THR A 117 13.66 -4.44 3.23
C THR A 117 12.48 -3.80 2.52
#